data_AF-A0A093XXI0-F1
#
_entry.id   AF-A0A093XXI0-F1
#
_cell.length_a   1.000
_cell.length_b   1.000
_cell.length_c   1.000
_cell.angle_alpha   90.00
_cell.angle_beta   90.00
_cell.angle_gamma   90.00
#
_symmetry.space_group_name_H-M   'P 1'
#
loop_
_entity.id
_entity.type
_entity.pdbx_description
1 polymer ?
#
loop_
_entity_poly.entity_id
_entity_poly.type
_entity_poly.pdbx_seq_one_letter_code
_entity_poly.pdbx_strand_id
1 'polypeptide(L)'
;MASSPPPPSLSHSSSSSAVPTPTSSTRSISPPSSVSSAASLLASRKRVSLSERQNSSPLSFVDTAAIDAQMKLASLDHLAGYSTKAYPAPVTQPETTEYTPKDMAKGYQVLREPAWNKSTSFTPEERVTKNLTGLIPHVMENMDTQVLRAMKMINSRSTPIDKYLYLSTLKASNIDLFYRVLIDNIEQLMPLVYTPTIGDVCLQYSTLYTRPEALYISIKQRNSIRTILKNWPYPNPSICVVTDGSRILGLGDLGVNGVGIPIGKLALYTAAAGIHPEKTLPIVLDYGTNNEQNLRDPLYLGLRQKRVSVNEAREFMDEFMEAVTDVYPEMVVQFEDFETEKAFSYLERYKHKKVFNDDIQGTGAVILAGYIGAVNLSNIPIEDQKLVFMGAGSAGVGVAKQLLEYYTRRGLTEAEAKDKFYLVDTKGLVTKDRGDRLAEHKKFFARHDNAGHQFKTLEEVIEYVKPTALVGLTATHGVFTESVVRALKASVDASGAGRRPILFPLSNPLTKAECT
;
A
#
# COMPACT_ATOMS: atom_id res chain seq x y z
N MET A 1 30.77 46.76 29.17
CA MET A 1 29.59 47.14 29.98
C MET A 1 28.67 45.93 30.10
N ALA A 2 28.10 45.69 31.29
CA ALA A 2 27.02 44.75 31.59
C ALA A 2 27.07 43.33 30.97
N SER A 3 27.63 42.38 31.72
CA SER A 3 27.41 40.94 31.56
C SER A 3 26.38 40.45 32.58
N SER A 4 25.27 39.86 32.13
CA SER A 4 24.20 39.35 33.02
C SER A 4 24.55 37.98 33.63
N PRO A 5 24.11 37.67 34.87
CA PRO A 5 24.43 36.41 35.55
C PRO A 5 23.49 35.24 35.16
N PRO A 6 23.92 33.98 35.38
CA PRO A 6 23.09 32.79 35.13
C PRO A 6 22.09 32.52 36.27
N PRO A 7 21.01 31.73 36.02
CA PRO A 7 20.04 31.35 37.04
C PRO A 7 20.58 30.27 38.00
N PRO A 8 20.05 30.18 39.24
CA PRO A 8 20.55 29.23 40.25
C PRO A 8 20.03 27.80 40.05
N SER A 9 20.90 26.84 40.33
CA SER A 9 20.58 25.42 40.47
C SER A 9 19.86 25.14 41.80
N LEU A 10 18.78 24.36 41.78
CA LEU A 10 18.18 23.77 42.99
C LEU A 10 18.48 22.27 43.07
N SER A 11 18.97 21.86 44.23
CA SER A 11 19.40 20.51 44.56
C SER A 11 18.25 19.60 45.01
N HIS A 12 18.43 18.29 44.84
CA HIS A 12 17.53 17.27 45.36
C HIS A 12 17.30 17.36 46.87
N SER A 13 16.06 17.07 47.30
CA SER A 13 15.76 16.59 48.65
C SER A 13 14.78 15.42 48.58
N SER A 14 15.24 14.25 48.99
CA SER A 14 14.43 13.04 49.13
C SER A 14 13.68 13.01 50.46
N SER A 15 12.37 12.71 50.45
CA SER A 15 11.67 12.25 51.65
C SER A 15 10.60 11.21 51.30
N SER A 16 10.68 10.07 51.98
CA SER A 16 9.75 8.96 51.86
C SER A 16 8.58 9.10 52.83
N SER A 17 7.37 8.79 52.39
CA SER A 17 6.27 8.40 53.28
C SER A 17 5.27 7.54 52.51
N ALA A 18 4.89 6.40 53.07
CA ALA A 18 4.13 5.35 52.38
C ALA A 18 2.76 5.13 53.02
N VAL A 19 1.76 4.78 52.18
CA VAL A 19 0.59 3.93 52.51
C VAL A 19 -0.46 4.59 53.47
N PRO A 20 -1.78 4.24 53.46
CA PRO A 20 -2.44 3.08 52.84
C PRO A 20 -3.64 3.33 51.89
N THR A 21 -3.97 2.27 51.15
CA THR A 21 -5.28 1.98 50.53
C THR A 21 -6.36 1.63 51.57
N PRO A 22 -7.64 1.97 51.35
CA PRO A 22 -8.75 1.41 52.12
C PRO A 22 -9.30 0.13 51.47
N THR A 23 -9.34 -0.95 52.24
CA THR A 23 -10.18 -2.13 51.96
C THR A 23 -11.52 -2.00 52.69
N SER A 24 -12.61 -2.43 52.05
CA SER A 24 -13.87 -2.69 52.74
C SER A 24 -14.48 -3.99 52.26
N SER A 25 -14.55 -4.97 53.14
CA SER A 25 -15.20 -6.26 52.91
C SER A 25 -16.54 -6.33 53.64
N THR A 26 -17.56 -6.86 52.98
CA THR A 26 -18.77 -7.37 53.65
C THR A 26 -19.05 -8.78 53.15
N ARG A 27 -19.05 -9.74 54.07
CA ARG A 27 -19.41 -11.14 53.83
C ARG A 27 -20.93 -11.29 53.79
N SER A 28 -21.39 -12.24 52.97
CA SER A 28 -22.57 -13.06 53.28
C SER A 28 -22.20 -14.53 53.06
N ILE A 29 -22.80 -15.43 53.85
CA ILE A 29 -22.30 -16.80 54.10
C ILE A 29 -23.40 -17.83 53.77
N SER A 30 -23.10 -18.77 52.86
CA SER A 30 -23.49 -20.21 52.83
C SER A 30 -25.00 -20.58 52.88
N PRO A 31 -25.43 -21.85 52.60
CA PRO A 31 -24.65 -23.10 52.43
C PRO A 31 -24.93 -23.93 51.15
N PRO A 32 -24.22 -25.06 50.93
CA PRO A 32 -24.32 -25.88 49.72
C PRO A 32 -25.13 -27.17 49.90
N SER A 33 -25.41 -27.88 48.80
CA SER A 33 -25.87 -29.28 48.80
C SER A 33 -25.12 -30.12 47.77
N SER A 34 -24.57 -31.25 48.21
CA SER A 34 -23.87 -32.26 47.40
C SER A 34 -24.41 -33.67 47.73
N VAL A 35 -23.73 -34.74 47.26
CA VAL A 35 -24.03 -36.19 47.41
C VAL A 35 -25.03 -36.71 46.35
N SER A 36 -24.61 -37.48 45.32
CA SER A 36 -24.33 -38.95 45.25
C SER A 36 -25.58 -39.81 45.53
N SER A 37 -25.88 -40.95 44.89
CA SER A 37 -25.15 -41.90 44.02
C SER A 37 -26.19 -42.62 43.09
N ALA A 38 -26.00 -43.72 42.34
CA ALA A 38 -24.96 -44.76 42.30
C ALA A 38 -24.87 -45.51 40.93
N ALA A 39 -23.81 -46.32 40.81
CA ALA A 39 -23.62 -47.51 39.98
C ALA A 39 -24.86 -48.45 39.94
N SER A 40 -25.32 -48.99 38.81
CA SER A 40 -24.76 -50.07 37.96
C SER A 40 -25.59 -51.35 38.06
N LEU A 41 -25.83 -52.07 36.94
CA LEU A 41 -25.83 -53.54 36.91
C LEU A 41 -25.84 -54.07 35.47
N LEU A 42 -25.06 -55.13 35.22
CA LEU A 42 -24.97 -55.82 33.93
C LEU A 42 -26.05 -56.91 33.80
N ALA A 43 -26.46 -57.21 32.57
CA ALA A 43 -26.89 -58.56 32.19
C ALA A 43 -26.61 -58.83 30.70
N SER A 44 -25.66 -59.72 30.41
CA SER A 44 -25.35 -60.16 29.04
C SER A 44 -26.33 -61.23 28.55
N ARG A 45 -26.56 -61.32 27.23
CA ARG A 45 -26.83 -62.61 26.56
C ARG A 45 -26.37 -62.62 25.09
N LYS A 46 -25.32 -63.43 24.85
CA LYS A 46 -24.94 -64.22 23.64
C LYS A 46 -26.07 -64.43 22.61
N ARG A 47 -25.85 -64.60 21.28
CA ARG A 47 -24.75 -65.30 20.54
C ARG A 47 -24.94 -65.13 18.99
N VAL A 48 -23.86 -65.17 18.18
CA VAL A 48 -23.72 -65.87 16.84
C VAL A 48 -24.68 -65.50 15.66
N SER A 49 -24.32 -65.39 14.37
CA SER A 49 -23.04 -65.29 13.61
C SER A 49 -23.29 -65.05 12.10
N LEU A 50 -22.21 -64.81 11.32
CA LEU A 50 -22.06 -65.05 9.86
C LEU A 50 -22.73 -64.10 8.83
N SER A 51 -21.90 -63.19 8.31
CA SER A 51 -21.62 -62.90 6.88
C SER A 51 -22.73 -62.86 5.81
N GLU A 52 -22.83 -61.73 5.12
CA GLU A 52 -22.92 -61.72 3.64
C GLU A 52 -22.26 -60.47 3.02
N ARG A 53 -22.06 -60.48 1.69
CA ARG A 53 -21.10 -59.61 0.98
C ARG A 53 -21.70 -58.30 0.43
N GLN A 54 -20.81 -57.30 0.32
CA GLN A 54 -20.72 -56.25 -0.71
C GLN A 54 -22.02 -55.70 -1.33
N ASN A 55 -22.24 -54.40 -1.15
CA ASN A 55 -22.71 -53.57 -2.26
C ASN A 55 -22.04 -52.19 -2.23
N SER A 56 -21.61 -51.71 -3.39
CA SER A 56 -20.81 -50.49 -3.58
C SER A 56 -21.66 -49.33 -4.09
N SER A 57 -21.55 -48.15 -3.47
CA SER A 57 -22.01 -46.88 -4.03
C SER A 57 -21.10 -45.72 -3.58
N PRO A 58 -20.54 -44.92 -4.49
CA PRO A 58 -19.73 -43.76 -4.14
C PRO A 58 -20.63 -42.54 -3.89
N LEU A 59 -21.19 -42.44 -2.69
CA LEU A 59 -21.76 -41.17 -2.23
C LEU A 59 -20.61 -40.30 -1.72
N SER A 60 -20.27 -39.28 -2.51
CA SER A 60 -19.44 -38.17 -2.05
C SER A 60 -20.07 -37.60 -0.78
N PHE A 61 -19.29 -37.48 0.29
CA PHE A 61 -19.71 -36.71 1.46
C PHE A 61 -19.92 -35.27 1.02
N VAL A 62 -21.19 -34.87 0.94
CA VAL A 62 -21.58 -33.48 0.73
C VAL A 62 -21.21 -32.74 2.01
N ASP A 63 -20.16 -31.92 1.94
CA ASP A 63 -19.75 -31.06 3.05
C ASP A 63 -20.79 -29.96 3.24
N THR A 64 -21.76 -30.22 4.11
CA THR A 64 -22.84 -29.29 4.44
C THR A 64 -22.31 -28.03 5.12
N ALA A 65 -21.17 -28.08 5.81
CA ALA A 65 -20.56 -26.90 6.40
C ALA A 65 -19.92 -26.01 5.32
N ALA A 66 -19.29 -26.60 4.30
CA ALA A 66 -18.82 -25.86 3.13
C ALA A 66 -19.99 -25.25 2.33
N ILE A 67 -21.10 -25.98 2.16
CA ILE A 67 -22.30 -25.47 1.49
C ILE A 67 -22.94 -24.34 2.31
N ASP A 68 -23.12 -24.48 3.62
CA ASP A 68 -23.68 -23.42 4.47
C ASP A 68 -22.78 -22.18 4.48
N ALA A 69 -21.45 -22.36 4.52
CA ALA A 69 -20.51 -21.26 4.37
C ALA A 69 -20.61 -20.59 2.99
N GLN A 70 -20.74 -21.37 1.91
CA GLN A 70 -20.89 -20.86 0.54
C GLN A 70 -22.24 -20.15 0.33
N MET A 71 -23.33 -20.66 0.91
CA MET A 71 -24.65 -20.03 0.93
C MET A 71 -24.65 -18.74 1.75
N LYS A 72 -23.90 -18.70 2.86
CA LYS A 72 -23.74 -17.48 3.69
C LYS A 72 -22.84 -16.43 3.02
N LEU A 73 -21.82 -16.85 2.28
CA LEU A 73 -21.01 -15.96 1.45
C LEU A 73 -21.82 -15.42 0.25
N ALA A 74 -22.63 -16.28 -0.39
CA ALA A 74 -23.54 -15.87 -1.45
C ALA A 74 -24.66 -14.94 -0.95
N SER A 75 -25.18 -15.15 0.27
CA SER A 75 -26.20 -14.26 0.85
C SER A 75 -25.67 -12.87 1.19
N LEU A 76 -24.37 -12.75 1.52
CA LEU A 76 -23.68 -11.47 1.66
C LEU A 76 -23.52 -10.72 0.31
N ASP A 77 -23.26 -11.41 -0.80
CA ASP A 77 -23.23 -10.79 -2.14
C ASP A 77 -24.64 -10.48 -2.68
N HIS A 78 -25.68 -11.18 -2.20
CA HIS A 78 -27.07 -11.04 -2.67
C HIS A 78 -27.78 -9.73 -2.28
N LEU A 79 -27.25 -8.97 -1.31
CA LEU A 79 -27.72 -7.61 -1.01
C LEU A 79 -27.24 -6.57 -2.04
N ALA A 80 -26.36 -6.96 -2.98
CA ALA A 80 -25.88 -6.07 -4.03
C ALA A 80 -26.97 -5.81 -5.08
N GLY A 81 -27.61 -4.64 -4.98
CA GLY A 81 -28.48 -4.07 -6.01
C GLY A 81 -27.81 -3.84 -7.38
N TYR A 82 -26.52 -4.17 -7.53
CA TYR A 82 -25.76 -4.14 -8.79
C TYR A 82 -25.40 -5.55 -9.32
N SER A 83 -26.23 -6.56 -9.02
CA SER A 83 -26.23 -7.80 -9.79
C SER A 83 -26.49 -7.49 -11.27
N THR A 84 -25.67 -8.02 -12.18
CA THR A 84 -25.80 -7.82 -13.63
C THR A 84 -27.13 -8.35 -14.19
N LYS A 85 -27.83 -9.22 -13.45
CA LYS A 85 -29.19 -9.67 -13.76
C LYS A 85 -30.29 -8.66 -13.37
N ALA A 86 -30.01 -7.73 -12.45
CA ALA A 86 -30.95 -6.72 -11.98
C ALA A 86 -30.79 -5.38 -12.73
N TYR A 87 -29.56 -5.00 -13.08
CA TYR A 87 -29.25 -3.80 -13.87
C TYR A 87 -28.30 -4.13 -15.02
N PRO A 88 -28.80 -4.71 -16.14
CA PRO A 88 -27.99 -4.95 -17.33
C PRO A 88 -27.72 -3.65 -18.14
N ALA A 89 -28.52 -2.61 -17.94
CA ALA A 89 -28.33 -1.30 -18.57
C ALA A 89 -27.18 -0.51 -17.90
N PRO A 90 -26.47 0.36 -18.63
CA PRO A 90 -25.57 1.36 -18.04
C PRO A 90 -26.27 2.16 -16.94
N VAL A 91 -25.58 2.41 -15.83
CA VAL A 91 -26.04 3.40 -14.84
C VAL A 91 -25.94 4.78 -15.48
N THR A 92 -27.09 5.40 -15.70
CA THR A 92 -27.22 6.79 -16.13
C THR A 92 -27.75 7.63 -14.97
N GLN A 93 -27.22 8.85 -14.81
CA GLN A 93 -27.83 9.83 -13.93
C GLN A 93 -28.91 10.57 -14.75
N PRO A 94 -30.17 10.67 -14.28
CA PRO A 94 -31.21 11.42 -14.99
C PRO A 94 -30.99 12.93 -14.92
N GLU A 95 -30.32 13.40 -13.87
CA GLU A 95 -30.03 14.80 -13.59
C GLU A 95 -28.54 14.96 -13.27
N THR A 96 -27.99 16.15 -13.53
CA THR A 96 -26.61 16.49 -13.13
C THR A 96 -26.60 16.93 -11.66
N THR A 97 -25.62 16.49 -10.88
CA THR A 97 -25.48 16.90 -9.48
C THR A 97 -25.25 18.41 -9.35
N GLU A 98 -26.23 19.13 -8.79
CA GLU A 98 -26.10 20.57 -8.51
C GLU A 98 -25.37 20.82 -7.17
N TYR A 99 -24.11 21.22 -7.26
CA TYR A 99 -23.34 21.66 -6.09
C TYR A 99 -23.61 23.15 -5.80
N THR A 100 -23.79 23.50 -4.52
CA THR A 100 -23.87 24.92 -4.11
C THR A 100 -22.53 25.61 -4.37
N PRO A 101 -22.47 26.74 -5.11
CA PRO A 101 -21.23 27.48 -5.34
C PRO A 101 -20.59 28.01 -4.03
N LYS A 102 -19.25 28.03 -3.95
CA LYS A 102 -18.47 28.41 -2.75
C LYS A 102 -18.80 29.82 -2.24
N ASP A 103 -19.07 30.76 -3.15
CA ASP A 103 -19.50 32.13 -2.88
C ASP A 103 -20.94 32.18 -2.32
N MET A 104 -21.84 31.34 -2.81
CA MET A 104 -23.23 31.22 -2.33
C MET A 104 -23.38 30.44 -1.01
N ALA A 105 -22.50 29.48 -0.73
CA ALA A 105 -22.57 28.61 0.45
C ALA A 105 -22.50 29.40 1.79
N LYS A 106 -23.31 28.99 2.78
CA LYS A 106 -23.40 29.63 4.12
C LYS A 106 -23.57 28.60 5.25
N GLY A 107 -23.32 29.04 6.49
CA GLY A 107 -23.56 28.25 7.71
C GLY A 107 -22.83 26.90 7.69
N TYR A 108 -23.54 25.84 8.04
CA TYR A 108 -23.00 24.48 8.06
C TYR A 108 -22.55 23.95 6.68
N GLN A 109 -22.95 24.54 5.55
CA GLN A 109 -22.38 24.15 4.25
C GLN A 109 -20.88 24.47 4.20
N VAL A 110 -20.50 25.66 4.68
CA VAL A 110 -19.09 26.11 4.75
C VAL A 110 -18.29 25.34 5.79
N LEU A 111 -18.92 24.96 6.92
CA LEU A 111 -18.24 24.24 8.00
C LEU A 111 -18.08 22.73 7.73
N ARG A 112 -18.85 22.15 6.81
CA ARG A 112 -18.80 20.73 6.46
C ARG A 112 -17.99 20.43 5.20
N GLU A 113 -17.83 21.40 4.30
CA GLU A 113 -17.02 21.25 3.10
C GLU A 113 -15.52 21.46 3.41
N PRO A 114 -14.67 20.42 3.35
CA PRO A 114 -13.28 20.51 3.80
C PRO A 114 -12.43 21.49 3.00
N ALA A 115 -12.79 21.78 1.74
CA ALA A 115 -12.12 22.78 0.90
C ALA A 115 -12.48 24.24 1.27
N TRP A 116 -13.49 24.46 2.12
CA TRP A 116 -13.99 25.79 2.50
C TRP A 116 -13.88 26.06 4.01
N ASN A 117 -13.80 25.01 4.84
CA ASN A 117 -13.77 25.13 6.29
C ASN A 117 -12.39 25.57 6.82
N LYS A 118 -12.29 26.81 7.33
CA LYS A 118 -11.11 27.35 8.01
C LYS A 118 -11.07 27.11 9.53
N SER A 119 -12.00 26.32 10.06
CA SER A 119 -12.16 26.05 11.50
C SER A 119 -12.30 27.34 12.33
N THR A 120 -11.32 27.72 13.16
CA THR A 120 -11.33 28.95 13.98
C THR A 120 -10.78 30.19 13.24
N SER A 121 -10.22 30.04 12.04
CA SER A 121 -9.51 31.11 11.31
C SER A 121 -10.39 31.97 10.40
N PHE A 122 -11.72 31.81 10.42
CA PHE A 122 -12.63 32.72 9.72
C PHE A 122 -12.58 34.13 10.34
N THR A 123 -12.45 35.17 9.50
CA THR A 123 -12.44 36.58 9.95
C THR A 123 -13.81 37.04 10.45
N PRO A 124 -13.95 38.20 11.12
CA PRO A 124 -15.25 38.74 11.51
C PRO A 124 -16.20 38.92 10.31
N GLU A 125 -15.67 39.42 9.19
CA GLU A 125 -16.40 39.68 7.95
C GLU A 125 -16.87 38.38 7.32
N GLU A 126 -16.02 37.35 7.28
CA GLU A 126 -16.41 36.01 6.83
C GLU A 126 -17.49 35.42 7.74
N ARG A 127 -17.36 35.57 9.07
CA ARG A 127 -18.36 35.06 10.03
C ARG A 127 -19.73 35.72 9.87
N VAL A 128 -19.78 37.01 9.54
CA VAL A 128 -21.03 37.72 9.24
C VAL A 128 -21.58 37.32 7.87
N THR A 129 -20.79 37.48 6.81
CA THR A 129 -21.25 37.26 5.41
C THR A 129 -21.64 35.80 5.11
N LYS A 130 -20.99 34.85 5.80
CA LYS A 130 -21.25 33.41 5.67
C LYS A 130 -22.18 32.84 6.75
N ASN A 131 -22.81 33.66 7.59
CA ASN A 131 -23.70 33.22 8.68
C ASN A 131 -23.05 32.19 9.64
N LEU A 132 -21.78 32.43 10.05
CA LEU A 132 -21.03 31.57 10.98
C LEU A 132 -20.96 32.12 12.41
N THR A 133 -21.39 33.37 12.63
CA THR A 133 -21.45 33.99 13.97
C THR A 133 -22.28 33.12 14.92
N GLY A 134 -21.67 32.70 16.03
CA GLY A 134 -22.29 31.80 17.02
C GLY A 134 -22.17 30.30 16.71
N LEU A 135 -21.80 29.91 15.47
CA LEU A 135 -21.57 28.50 15.10
C LEU A 135 -20.15 28.01 15.41
N ILE A 136 -19.20 28.93 15.55
CA ILE A 136 -17.80 28.66 15.91
C ILE A 136 -17.38 29.52 17.11
N PRO A 137 -16.40 29.08 17.93
CA PRO A 137 -15.93 29.82 19.10
C PRO A 137 -15.51 31.26 18.77
N HIS A 138 -15.68 32.19 19.73
CA HIS A 138 -15.37 33.61 19.53
C HIS A 138 -13.91 33.87 19.13
N VAL A 139 -12.97 33.06 19.64
CA VAL A 139 -11.54 33.17 19.30
C VAL A 139 -11.31 33.06 17.79
N MET A 140 -10.44 33.92 17.27
CA MET A 140 -9.92 33.87 15.91
C MET A 140 -8.45 33.51 15.99
N GLU A 141 -8.06 32.44 15.31
CA GLU A 141 -6.72 31.87 15.42
C GLU A 141 -5.96 31.97 14.10
N ASN A 142 -4.64 32.10 14.18
CA ASN A 142 -3.78 31.91 13.02
C ASN A 142 -3.57 30.41 12.75
N MET A 143 -3.01 30.11 11.57
CA MET A 143 -2.74 28.73 11.16
C MET A 143 -1.79 28.01 12.14
N ASP A 144 -0.75 28.68 12.63
CA ASP A 144 0.24 28.09 13.56
C ASP A 144 -0.42 27.57 14.86
N THR A 145 -1.40 28.29 15.38
CA THR A 145 -2.17 27.87 16.58
C THR A 145 -3.02 26.64 16.28
N GLN A 146 -3.60 26.53 15.08
CA GLN A 146 -4.32 25.34 14.65
C GLN A 146 -3.38 24.15 14.44
N VAL A 147 -2.21 24.35 13.83
CA VAL A 147 -1.15 23.34 13.67
C VAL A 147 -0.70 22.84 15.04
N LEU A 148 -0.44 23.73 16.00
CA LEU A 148 -0.09 23.37 17.38
C LEU A 148 -1.17 22.50 18.06
N ARG A 149 -2.46 22.83 17.84
CA ARG A 149 -3.57 21.99 18.34
C ARG A 149 -3.58 20.61 17.68
N ALA A 150 -3.45 20.55 16.36
CA ALA A 150 -3.43 19.30 15.62
C ALA A 150 -2.26 18.41 16.07
N MET A 151 -1.05 18.96 16.19
CA MET A 151 0.13 18.24 16.67
C MET A 151 -0.02 17.74 18.11
N LYS A 152 -0.66 18.50 19.02
CA LYS A 152 -1.01 17.99 20.36
C LYS A 152 -1.93 16.77 20.30
N MET A 153 -2.94 16.79 19.42
CA MET A 153 -3.88 15.68 19.24
C MET A 153 -3.28 14.46 18.53
N ILE A 154 -2.27 14.66 17.67
CA ILE A 154 -1.48 13.58 17.04
C ILE A 154 -0.55 12.94 18.08
N ASN A 155 0.16 13.76 18.86
CA ASN A 155 1.10 13.29 19.86
C ASN A 155 0.42 12.62 21.06
N SER A 156 -0.87 12.87 21.31
CA SER A 156 -1.65 12.15 22.33
C SER A 156 -2.16 10.77 21.88
N ARG A 157 -1.81 10.30 20.66
CA ARG A 157 -2.19 8.97 20.16
C ARG A 157 -1.03 7.99 20.30
N SER A 158 -1.35 6.77 20.76
CA SER A 158 -0.35 5.75 21.05
C SER A 158 0.16 5.04 19.80
N THR A 159 -0.73 4.65 18.88
CA THR A 159 -0.34 3.86 17.69
C THR A 159 -0.21 4.71 16.43
N PRO A 160 0.58 4.28 15.42
CA PRO A 160 0.61 4.93 14.11
C PRO A 160 -0.76 4.98 13.42
N ILE A 161 -1.57 3.91 13.57
CA ILE A 161 -2.94 3.85 13.02
C ILE A 161 -3.84 4.90 13.65
N ASP A 162 -3.81 5.07 14.98
CA ASP A 162 -4.58 6.12 15.67
C ASP A 162 -4.21 7.53 15.18
N LYS A 163 -2.93 7.75 14.88
CA LYS A 163 -2.44 9.02 14.31
C LYS A 163 -2.92 9.21 12.88
N TYR A 164 -2.88 8.15 12.06
CA TYR A 164 -3.45 8.16 10.70
C TYR A 164 -4.95 8.46 10.71
N LEU A 165 -5.74 7.82 11.60
CA LEU A 165 -7.18 8.07 11.71
C LEU A 165 -7.48 9.52 12.11
N TYR A 166 -6.69 10.11 13.00
CA TYR A 166 -6.79 11.54 13.31
C TYR A 166 -6.44 12.41 12.11
N LEU A 167 -5.38 12.09 11.37
CA LEU A 167 -4.97 12.81 10.15
C LEU A 167 -6.01 12.70 9.02
N SER A 168 -6.62 11.53 8.79
CA SER A 168 -7.74 11.40 7.85
C SER A 168 -8.96 12.20 8.33
N THR A 169 -9.25 12.23 9.64
CA THR A 169 -10.33 13.08 10.20
C THR A 169 -10.04 14.58 10.00
N LEU A 170 -8.78 14.99 10.13
CA LEU A 170 -8.34 16.37 9.86
C LEU A 170 -8.55 16.72 8.38
N LYS A 171 -8.09 15.86 7.46
CA LYS A 171 -8.33 15.98 6.02
C LYS A 171 -9.82 16.02 5.66
N ALA A 172 -10.64 15.25 6.39
CA ALA A 172 -12.10 15.19 6.26
C ALA A 172 -12.85 16.44 6.74
N SER A 173 -12.17 17.38 7.39
CA SER A 173 -12.80 18.54 8.03
C SER A 173 -12.18 19.87 7.61
N ASN A 174 -10.88 19.94 7.37
CA ASN A 174 -10.17 21.14 6.93
C ASN A 174 -8.93 20.72 6.12
N ILE A 175 -9.02 20.83 4.79
CA ILE A 175 -7.99 20.32 3.88
C ILE A 175 -6.70 21.16 3.95
N ASP A 176 -6.82 22.48 4.12
CA ASP A 176 -5.70 23.41 4.23
C ASP A 176 -4.89 23.12 5.50
N LEU A 177 -5.56 22.92 6.63
CA LEU A 177 -4.91 22.58 7.89
C LEU A 177 -4.26 21.19 7.86
N PHE A 178 -4.89 20.20 7.22
CA PHE A 178 -4.26 18.89 7.01
C PHE A 178 -2.95 19.01 6.25
N TYR A 179 -2.95 19.70 5.10
CA TYR A 179 -1.74 19.86 4.30
C TYR A 179 -0.70 20.75 4.97
N ARG A 180 -1.10 21.80 5.69
CA ARG A 180 -0.15 22.61 6.47
C ARG A 180 0.53 21.81 7.56
N VAL A 181 -0.24 21.03 8.35
CA VAL A 181 0.30 20.14 9.39
C VAL A 181 1.29 19.14 8.78
N LEU A 182 0.94 18.54 7.63
CA LEU A 182 1.78 17.57 6.92
C LEU A 182 3.06 18.20 6.36
N ILE A 183 2.99 19.38 5.73
CA ILE A 183 4.14 20.08 5.16
C ILE A 183 5.12 20.52 6.26
N ASP A 184 4.62 21.11 7.34
CA ASP A 184 5.46 21.65 8.43
C ASP A 184 6.19 20.56 9.23
N ASN A 185 5.69 19.31 9.17
CA ASN A 185 6.18 18.20 9.96
C ASN A 185 6.44 16.96 9.08
N ILE A 186 6.82 17.17 7.82
CA ILE A 186 6.81 16.13 6.77
C ILE A 186 7.66 14.90 7.13
N GLU A 187 8.84 15.09 7.74
CA GLU A 187 9.70 14.00 8.20
C GLU A 187 9.02 13.11 9.25
N GLN A 188 8.26 13.71 10.19
CA GLN A 188 7.56 12.98 11.25
C GLN A 188 6.25 12.34 10.76
N LEU A 189 5.53 13.00 9.85
CA LEU A 189 4.16 12.63 9.48
C LEU A 189 4.06 11.86 8.16
N MET A 190 5.02 11.96 7.25
CA MET A 190 5.08 11.14 6.02
C MET A 190 5.00 9.63 6.32
N PRO A 191 5.69 9.07 7.33
CA PRO A 191 5.57 7.64 7.67
C PRO A 191 4.19 7.21 8.21
N LEU A 192 3.33 8.17 8.54
CA LEU A 192 1.96 7.94 9.03
C LEU A 192 0.93 8.00 7.91
N VAL A 193 1.06 8.95 6.97
CA VAL A 193 0.15 9.08 5.81
C VAL A 193 0.55 8.20 4.62
N TYR A 194 1.78 7.66 4.64
CA TYR A 194 2.32 6.77 3.64
C TYR A 194 3.06 5.59 4.30
N THR A 195 4.06 4.99 3.65
CA THR A 195 4.79 3.82 4.17
C THR A 195 5.61 4.15 5.43
N PRO A 196 5.59 3.30 6.48
CA PRO A 196 4.98 1.97 6.51
C PRO A 196 3.49 1.94 6.89
N THR A 197 2.98 2.94 7.62
CA THR A 197 1.65 2.88 8.26
C THR A 197 0.50 2.68 7.28
N ILE A 198 0.59 3.20 6.06
CA ILE A 198 -0.43 3.00 5.02
C ILE A 198 -0.61 1.52 4.64
N GLY A 199 0.43 0.67 4.84
CA GLY A 199 0.33 -0.77 4.67
C GLY A 199 -0.59 -1.41 5.72
N ASP A 200 -0.46 -1.00 6.98
CA ASP A 200 -1.32 -1.47 8.09
C ASP A 200 -2.77 -0.98 7.93
N VAL A 201 -2.95 0.23 7.36
CA VAL A 201 -4.25 0.76 6.95
C VAL A 201 -4.84 -0.08 5.82
N CYS A 202 -4.06 -0.41 4.78
CA CYS A 202 -4.52 -1.29 3.69
C CYS A 202 -4.81 -2.73 4.16
N LEU A 203 -4.18 -3.23 5.23
CA LEU A 203 -4.56 -4.53 5.81
C LEU A 203 -5.95 -4.48 6.49
N GLN A 204 -6.38 -3.32 6.96
CA GLN A 204 -7.59 -3.15 7.78
C GLN A 204 -8.63 -2.21 7.17
N TYR A 205 -8.46 -1.79 5.90
CA TYR A 205 -9.17 -0.65 5.31
C TYR A 205 -10.69 -0.77 5.41
N SER A 206 -11.23 -1.95 5.12
CA SER A 206 -12.68 -2.23 5.25
C SER A 206 -13.22 -2.05 6.67
N THR A 207 -12.45 -2.39 7.70
CA THR A 207 -12.79 -2.18 9.12
C THR A 207 -12.63 -0.71 9.53
N LEU A 208 -11.63 -0.01 8.97
CA LEU A 208 -11.33 1.39 9.27
C LEU A 208 -12.15 2.40 8.45
N TYR A 209 -12.98 1.92 7.53
CA TYR A 209 -13.72 2.77 6.60
C TYR A 209 -14.77 3.63 7.32
N THR A 210 -14.64 4.96 7.15
CA THR A 210 -15.54 5.94 7.76
C THR A 210 -16.19 6.89 6.74
N ARG A 211 -15.59 7.04 5.55
CA ARG A 211 -16.03 7.94 4.48
C ARG A 211 -15.39 7.56 3.13
N PRO A 212 -16.01 7.89 1.99
CA PRO A 212 -15.36 7.74 0.70
C PRO A 212 -14.23 8.77 0.55
N GLU A 213 -13.09 8.32 0.01
CA GLU A 213 -11.96 9.18 -0.36
C GLU A 213 -11.53 9.02 -1.83
N ALA A 214 -12.15 8.10 -2.57
CA ALA A 214 -11.74 7.65 -3.90
C ALA A 214 -12.96 7.28 -4.77
N LEU A 215 -12.74 7.09 -6.08
CA LEU A 215 -13.68 6.36 -6.92
C LEU A 215 -13.41 4.85 -6.83
N TYR A 216 -14.48 4.10 -6.59
CA TYR A 216 -14.49 2.64 -6.55
C TYR A 216 -15.21 2.15 -7.80
N ILE A 217 -14.50 1.48 -8.71
CA ILE A 217 -15.05 1.08 -10.01
C ILE A 217 -15.01 -0.44 -10.10
N SER A 218 -16.17 -1.07 -9.94
CA SER A 218 -16.30 -2.52 -9.99
C SER A 218 -16.38 -3.05 -11.42
N ILE A 219 -15.81 -4.24 -11.67
CA ILE A 219 -16.00 -4.92 -12.96
C ILE A 219 -17.48 -5.24 -13.26
N LYS A 220 -18.32 -5.40 -12.23
CA LYS A 220 -19.79 -5.52 -12.37
C LYS A 220 -20.44 -4.25 -12.95
N GLN A 221 -19.72 -3.12 -13.01
CA GLN A 221 -20.21 -1.80 -13.46
C GLN A 221 -19.55 -1.31 -14.77
N ARG A 222 -18.88 -2.18 -15.54
CA ARG A 222 -18.07 -1.82 -16.74
C ARG A 222 -18.77 -0.91 -17.75
N ASN A 223 -20.07 -1.13 -17.98
CA ASN A 223 -20.90 -0.31 -18.87
C ASN A 223 -21.13 1.14 -18.38
N SER A 224 -20.70 1.48 -17.16
CA SER A 224 -21.03 2.73 -16.45
C SER A 224 -19.81 3.59 -16.10
N ILE A 225 -18.59 3.21 -16.50
CA ILE A 225 -17.35 3.88 -16.07
C ILE A 225 -17.38 5.39 -16.34
N ARG A 226 -17.87 5.81 -17.52
CA ARG A 226 -18.00 7.24 -17.88
C ARG A 226 -18.93 8.01 -16.94
N THR A 227 -20.01 7.39 -16.46
CA THR A 227 -20.91 7.98 -15.45
C THR A 227 -20.21 8.05 -14.10
N ILE A 228 -19.52 6.98 -13.69
CA ILE A 228 -18.82 6.91 -12.40
C ILE A 228 -17.71 7.97 -12.31
N LEU A 229 -16.94 8.16 -13.38
CA LEU A 229 -15.93 9.23 -13.46
C LEU A 229 -16.57 10.61 -13.28
N LYS A 230 -17.67 10.89 -14.01
CA LYS A 230 -18.39 12.18 -13.92
C LYS A 230 -19.04 12.47 -12.56
N ASN A 231 -19.18 11.47 -11.68
CA ASN A 231 -19.65 11.68 -10.30
C ASN A 231 -18.55 12.26 -9.38
N TRP A 232 -17.28 12.37 -9.82
CA TRP A 232 -16.23 13.01 -9.02
C TRP A 232 -16.51 14.51 -8.86
N PRO A 233 -16.52 15.08 -7.64
CA PRO A 233 -16.97 16.45 -7.40
C PRO A 233 -16.03 17.52 -7.98
N TYR A 234 -14.77 17.19 -8.25
CA TYR A 234 -13.78 18.15 -8.75
C TYR A 234 -13.62 18.06 -10.27
N PRO A 235 -13.88 19.14 -11.03
CA PRO A 235 -13.76 19.12 -12.47
C PRO A 235 -12.30 19.14 -12.93
N ASN A 236 -12.01 18.34 -13.96
CA ASN A 236 -10.72 18.27 -14.64
C ASN A 236 -9.54 18.00 -13.68
N PRO A 237 -9.51 16.84 -12.99
CA PRO A 237 -8.32 16.38 -12.27
C PRO A 237 -7.10 16.31 -13.21
N SER A 238 -5.92 16.63 -12.68
CA SER A 238 -4.67 16.62 -13.45
C SER A 238 -3.89 15.32 -13.30
N ILE A 239 -4.05 14.63 -12.16
CA ILE A 239 -3.42 13.34 -11.91
C ILE A 239 -4.38 12.37 -11.21
N CYS A 240 -4.39 11.14 -11.68
CA CYS A 240 -5.02 9.99 -11.05
C CYS A 240 -3.95 8.98 -10.63
N VAL A 241 -4.11 8.39 -9.45
CA VAL A 241 -3.38 7.17 -9.05
C VAL A 241 -4.41 6.05 -8.99
N VAL A 242 -4.16 4.97 -9.75
CA VAL A 242 -5.08 3.83 -9.88
C VAL A 242 -4.38 2.52 -9.56
N THR A 243 -5.08 1.64 -8.83
CA THR A 243 -4.64 0.28 -8.49
C THR A 243 -5.79 -0.72 -8.66
N ASP A 244 -5.48 -2.00 -8.90
CA ASP A 244 -6.42 -3.13 -8.70
C ASP A 244 -6.20 -3.85 -7.36
N GLY A 245 -5.26 -3.37 -6.54
CA GLY A 245 -4.89 -3.94 -5.24
C GLY A 245 -4.30 -5.36 -5.31
N SER A 246 -3.83 -5.81 -6.48
CA SER A 246 -3.32 -7.18 -6.64
C SER A 246 -1.92 -7.42 -6.07
N ARG A 247 -1.14 -6.35 -5.83
CA ARG A 247 0.19 -6.45 -5.24
C ARG A 247 0.53 -5.18 -4.44
N ILE A 248 -0.20 -4.93 -3.36
CA ILE A 248 0.07 -3.82 -2.46
C ILE A 248 1.42 -4.04 -1.75
N LEU A 249 2.43 -3.22 -2.05
CA LEU A 249 3.75 -3.25 -1.43
C LEU A 249 4.34 -4.69 -1.38
N GLY A 250 4.99 -5.04 -0.26
CA GLY A 250 5.35 -6.42 0.11
C GLY A 250 4.24 -7.23 0.81
N LEU A 251 2.97 -6.79 0.74
CA LEU A 251 1.82 -7.38 1.44
C LEU A 251 0.97 -8.29 0.53
N GLY A 252 0.99 -8.07 -0.79
CA GLY A 252 0.33 -8.92 -1.78
C GLY A 252 -1.09 -8.46 -2.15
N ASP A 253 -1.99 -9.41 -2.43
CA ASP A 253 -3.35 -9.11 -2.86
C ASP A 253 -4.22 -8.65 -1.68
N LEU A 254 -4.67 -7.40 -1.72
CA LEU A 254 -5.58 -6.80 -0.74
C LEU A 254 -6.92 -6.37 -1.36
N GLY A 255 -7.10 -6.53 -2.68
CA GLY A 255 -8.32 -6.11 -3.39
C GLY A 255 -8.64 -4.63 -3.17
N VAL A 256 -9.91 -4.32 -2.88
CA VAL A 256 -10.37 -2.93 -2.65
C VAL A 256 -9.67 -2.26 -1.48
N ASN A 257 -9.20 -3.02 -0.48
CA ASN A 257 -8.49 -2.43 0.66
C ASN A 257 -7.17 -1.74 0.24
N GLY A 258 -6.64 -2.06 -0.94
CA GLY A 258 -5.47 -1.41 -1.52
C GLY A 258 -5.64 0.08 -1.88
N VAL A 259 -6.87 0.60 -1.89
CA VAL A 259 -7.17 2.00 -2.22
C VAL A 259 -6.48 3.03 -1.31
N GLY A 260 -6.01 2.62 -0.12
CA GLY A 260 -5.18 3.45 0.75
C GLY A 260 -3.91 3.96 0.06
N ILE A 261 -3.33 3.20 -0.87
CA ILE A 261 -2.10 3.62 -1.58
C ILE A 261 -2.35 4.80 -2.52
N PRO A 262 -3.32 4.79 -3.45
CA PRO A 262 -3.76 5.99 -4.17
C PRO A 262 -4.03 7.21 -3.28
N ILE A 263 -4.72 7.03 -2.16
CA ILE A 263 -5.07 8.12 -1.23
C ILE A 263 -3.80 8.72 -0.59
N GLY A 264 -2.87 7.87 -0.14
CA GLY A 264 -1.60 8.27 0.46
C GLY A 264 -0.67 8.95 -0.56
N LYS A 265 -0.51 8.38 -1.76
CA LYS A 265 0.34 8.98 -2.81
C LYS A 265 -0.13 10.35 -3.23
N LEU A 266 -1.44 10.55 -3.43
CA LEU A 266 -1.97 11.86 -3.81
C LEU A 266 -1.84 12.93 -2.71
N ALA A 267 -1.85 12.51 -1.43
CA ALA A 267 -1.47 13.40 -0.33
C ALA A 267 0.01 13.84 -0.41
N LEU A 268 0.92 12.94 -0.81
CA LEU A 268 2.32 13.30 -1.05
C LEU A 268 2.50 14.19 -2.30
N TYR A 269 1.74 13.98 -3.38
CA TYR A 269 1.74 14.88 -4.54
C TYR A 269 1.36 16.32 -4.18
N THR A 270 0.40 16.49 -3.27
CA THR A 270 0.09 17.83 -2.74
C THR A 270 1.22 18.34 -1.85
N ALA A 271 1.62 17.57 -0.82
CA ALA A 271 2.54 18.04 0.22
C ALA A 271 3.98 18.28 -0.27
N ALA A 272 4.49 17.44 -1.18
CA ALA A 272 5.87 17.49 -1.66
C ALA A 272 6.03 18.18 -3.03
N ALA A 273 5.02 18.11 -3.91
CA ALA A 273 5.08 18.67 -5.27
C ALA A 273 4.11 19.84 -5.52
N GLY A 274 3.30 20.23 -4.53
CA GLY A 274 2.40 21.39 -4.63
C GLY A 274 1.22 21.20 -5.57
N ILE A 275 0.88 19.96 -5.97
CA ILE A 275 -0.32 19.69 -6.79
C ILE A 275 -1.57 20.03 -5.97
N HIS A 276 -2.43 20.90 -6.49
CA HIS A 276 -3.65 21.31 -5.78
C HIS A 276 -4.55 20.09 -5.47
N PRO A 277 -5.12 19.95 -4.26
CA PRO A 277 -5.85 18.74 -3.86
C PRO A 277 -7.02 18.38 -4.79
N GLU A 278 -7.76 19.38 -5.24
CA GLU A 278 -8.88 19.24 -6.20
C GLU A 278 -8.43 18.73 -7.59
N LYS A 279 -7.11 18.72 -7.87
CA LYS A 279 -6.53 18.18 -9.09
C LYS A 279 -6.04 16.74 -8.96
N THR A 280 -6.35 16.10 -7.84
CA THR A 280 -6.02 14.71 -7.55
C THR A 280 -7.27 13.82 -7.60
N LEU A 281 -7.13 12.58 -8.10
CA LEU A 281 -8.20 11.59 -8.18
C LEU A 281 -7.68 10.17 -7.85
N PRO A 282 -7.88 9.65 -6.62
CA PRO A 282 -7.57 8.26 -6.31
C PRO A 282 -8.67 7.32 -6.86
N ILE A 283 -8.26 6.23 -7.50
CA ILE A 283 -9.17 5.21 -8.06
C ILE A 283 -8.74 3.81 -7.62
N VAL A 284 -9.72 2.95 -7.32
CA VAL A 284 -9.52 1.50 -7.21
C VAL A 284 -10.42 0.76 -8.20
N LEU A 285 -9.83 -0.18 -8.94
CA LEU A 285 -10.52 -1.05 -9.88
C LEU A 285 -10.77 -2.42 -9.23
N ASP A 286 -12.03 -2.75 -8.97
CA ASP A 286 -12.38 -3.98 -8.24
C ASP A 286 -12.64 -5.14 -9.20
N TYR A 287 -11.65 -6.01 -9.28
CA TYR A 287 -11.65 -7.25 -10.08
C TYR A 287 -12.04 -8.48 -9.25
N GLY A 288 -12.43 -8.31 -7.98
CA GLY A 288 -12.36 -9.35 -6.95
C GLY A 288 -10.97 -9.44 -6.31
N THR A 289 -10.80 -10.40 -5.40
CA THR A 289 -9.52 -10.66 -4.72
C THR A 289 -9.27 -12.15 -4.54
N ASN A 290 -8.02 -12.57 -4.64
CA ASN A 290 -7.61 -13.94 -4.35
C ASN A 290 -7.34 -14.16 -2.85
N ASN A 291 -7.35 -13.11 -2.03
CA ASN A 291 -7.11 -13.16 -0.59
C ASN A 291 -8.27 -13.82 0.16
N GLU A 292 -8.04 -15.03 0.68
CA GLU A 292 -9.00 -15.80 1.47
C GLU A 292 -9.47 -15.11 2.76
N GLN A 293 -8.66 -14.25 3.37
CA GLN A 293 -9.04 -13.54 4.59
C GLN A 293 -10.09 -12.47 4.25
N ASN A 294 -9.82 -11.64 3.22
CA ASN A 294 -10.76 -10.63 2.74
C ASN A 294 -12.07 -11.25 2.24
N LEU A 295 -12.03 -12.38 1.53
CA LEU A 295 -13.24 -13.07 1.06
C LEU A 295 -14.14 -13.57 2.20
N ARG A 296 -13.55 -13.91 3.35
CA ARG A 296 -14.26 -14.41 4.53
C ARG A 296 -14.64 -13.32 5.53
N ASP A 297 -14.06 -12.13 5.41
CA ASP A 297 -14.34 -10.99 6.27
C ASP A 297 -15.75 -10.43 5.98
N PRO A 298 -16.68 -10.42 6.95
CA PRO A 298 -18.00 -9.81 6.79
C PRO A 298 -17.95 -8.29 6.58
N LEU A 299 -16.85 -7.62 6.94
CA LEU A 299 -16.69 -6.17 6.74
C LEU A 299 -16.10 -5.81 5.38
N TYR A 300 -15.51 -6.77 4.63
CA TYR A 300 -14.85 -6.48 3.35
C TYR A 300 -15.76 -5.73 2.37
N LEU A 301 -15.26 -4.60 1.85
CA LEU A 301 -16.01 -3.67 1.01
C LEU A 301 -15.98 -4.00 -0.48
N GLY A 302 -15.05 -4.85 -0.92
CA GLY A 302 -14.96 -5.26 -2.33
C GLY A 302 -15.82 -6.47 -2.69
N LEU A 303 -15.80 -6.83 -3.97
CA LEU A 303 -16.48 -8.00 -4.49
C LEU A 303 -15.99 -9.29 -3.82
N ARG A 304 -16.92 -10.08 -3.28
CA ARG A 304 -16.66 -11.39 -2.65
C ARG A 304 -16.50 -12.50 -3.70
N GLN A 305 -15.61 -12.28 -4.67
CA GLN A 305 -15.25 -13.23 -5.71
C GLN A 305 -13.73 -13.28 -5.91
N LYS A 306 -13.23 -14.41 -6.44
CA LYS A 306 -11.86 -14.50 -6.94
C LYS A 306 -11.62 -13.52 -8.08
N ARG A 307 -10.34 -13.15 -8.29
CA ARG A 307 -9.99 -12.25 -9.39
C ARG A 307 -10.43 -12.84 -10.72
N VAL A 308 -11.01 -11.99 -11.56
CA VAL A 308 -11.38 -12.35 -12.93
C VAL A 308 -10.16 -12.77 -13.77
N SER A 309 -10.41 -13.36 -14.94
CA SER A 309 -9.35 -13.81 -15.83
C SER A 309 -8.48 -12.64 -16.31
N VAL A 310 -7.21 -12.91 -16.67
CA VAL A 310 -6.27 -11.89 -17.18
C VAL A 310 -6.81 -11.19 -18.45
N ASN A 311 -7.53 -11.91 -19.31
CA ASN A 311 -8.13 -11.33 -20.51
C ASN A 311 -9.28 -10.37 -20.16
N GLU A 312 -10.15 -10.76 -19.22
CA GLU A 312 -11.29 -9.96 -18.78
C GLU A 312 -10.83 -8.70 -18.01
N ALA A 313 -9.82 -8.82 -17.15
CA ALA A 313 -9.17 -7.68 -16.49
C ALA A 313 -8.49 -6.73 -17.48
N ARG A 314 -7.96 -7.24 -18.61
CA ARG A 314 -7.38 -6.41 -19.68
C ARG A 314 -8.46 -5.67 -20.47
N GLU A 315 -9.54 -6.35 -20.84
CA GLU A 315 -10.67 -5.73 -21.56
C GLU A 315 -11.33 -4.64 -20.73
N PHE A 316 -11.55 -4.88 -19.43
CA PHE A 316 -12.04 -3.85 -18.51
C PHE A 316 -11.05 -2.68 -18.37
N MET A 317 -9.75 -2.95 -18.33
CA MET A 317 -8.74 -1.88 -18.31
C MET A 317 -8.75 -1.04 -19.59
N ASP A 318 -9.00 -1.65 -20.75
CA ASP A 318 -9.18 -0.92 -22.01
C ASP A 318 -10.40 0.00 -21.97
N GLU A 319 -11.55 -0.50 -21.49
CA GLU A 319 -12.78 0.29 -21.28
C GLU A 319 -12.57 1.43 -20.28
N PHE A 320 -11.81 1.20 -19.20
CA PHE A 320 -11.42 2.23 -18.24
C PHE A 320 -10.52 3.29 -18.87
N MET A 321 -9.46 2.90 -19.58
CA MET A 321 -8.52 3.84 -20.20
C MET A 321 -9.17 4.64 -21.35
N GLU A 322 -10.13 4.06 -22.06
CA GLU A 322 -10.97 4.79 -23.01
C GLU A 322 -11.88 5.80 -22.29
N ALA A 323 -12.64 5.37 -21.28
CA ALA A 323 -13.52 6.24 -20.51
C ALA A 323 -12.77 7.41 -19.83
N VAL A 324 -11.55 7.17 -19.32
CA VAL A 324 -10.68 8.22 -18.79
C VAL A 324 -10.25 9.21 -19.88
N THR A 325 -9.95 8.72 -21.09
CA THR A 325 -9.58 9.59 -22.22
C THR A 325 -10.75 10.48 -22.65
N ASP A 326 -11.97 9.94 -22.66
CA ASP A 326 -13.18 10.68 -23.04
C ASP A 326 -13.61 11.72 -22.00
N VAL A 327 -13.50 11.39 -20.71
CA VAL A 327 -14.00 12.24 -19.62
C VAL A 327 -12.94 13.24 -19.16
N TYR A 328 -11.67 12.84 -19.12
CA TYR A 328 -10.54 13.64 -18.61
C TYR A 328 -9.29 13.51 -19.52
N PRO A 329 -9.33 14.00 -20.78
CA PRO A 329 -8.26 13.80 -21.77
C PRO A 329 -6.88 14.35 -21.34
N GLU A 330 -6.86 15.33 -20.45
CA GLU A 330 -5.63 15.96 -19.94
C GLU A 330 -5.06 15.30 -18.68
N MET A 331 -5.79 14.37 -18.04
CA MET A 331 -5.35 13.73 -16.80
C MET A 331 -4.23 12.72 -17.04
N VAL A 332 -3.17 12.81 -16.22
CA VAL A 332 -2.12 11.79 -16.15
C VAL A 332 -2.62 10.60 -15.31
N VAL A 333 -2.44 9.37 -15.80
CA VAL A 333 -2.79 8.15 -15.07
C VAL A 333 -1.53 7.43 -14.58
N GLN A 334 -1.33 7.42 -13.26
CA GLN A 334 -0.32 6.61 -12.60
C GLN A 334 -0.88 5.24 -12.26
N PHE A 335 -0.27 4.19 -12.80
CA PHE A 335 -0.52 2.81 -12.38
C PHE A 335 0.29 2.48 -11.12
N GLU A 336 -0.34 1.80 -10.16
CA GLU A 336 0.18 1.59 -8.82
C GLU A 336 -0.13 0.19 -8.27
N ASP A 337 0.87 -0.50 -7.69
CA ASP A 337 0.72 -1.78 -6.97
C ASP A 337 -0.04 -2.88 -7.76
N PHE A 338 0.12 -2.89 -9.08
CA PHE A 338 -0.37 -3.96 -9.93
C PHE A 338 0.59 -5.17 -9.89
N GLU A 339 0.02 -6.37 -10.03
CA GLU A 339 0.78 -7.60 -10.30
C GLU A 339 1.77 -7.41 -11.46
N THR A 340 3.01 -7.88 -11.29
CA THR A 340 4.16 -7.58 -12.18
C THR A 340 3.86 -7.73 -13.68
N GLU A 341 3.18 -8.80 -14.09
CA GLU A 341 2.90 -9.04 -15.52
C GLU A 341 1.85 -8.05 -16.06
N LYS A 342 0.84 -7.69 -15.26
CA LYS A 342 -0.12 -6.64 -15.60
C LYS A 342 0.55 -5.27 -15.68
N ALA A 343 1.40 -4.93 -14.70
CA ALA A 343 2.09 -3.64 -14.63
C ALA A 343 2.90 -3.38 -15.91
N PHE A 344 3.71 -4.35 -16.36
CA PHE A 344 4.44 -4.25 -17.63
C PHE A 344 3.50 -4.24 -18.85
N SER A 345 2.48 -5.09 -18.86
CA SER A 345 1.52 -5.19 -19.98
C SER A 345 0.75 -3.88 -20.20
N TYR A 346 0.22 -3.28 -19.13
CA TYR A 346 -0.49 -2.01 -19.18
C TYR A 346 0.45 -0.84 -19.52
N LEU A 347 1.65 -0.79 -18.96
CA LEU A 347 2.61 0.26 -19.28
C LEU A 347 2.97 0.23 -20.79
N GLU A 348 3.28 -0.94 -21.34
CA GLU A 348 3.57 -1.09 -22.77
C GLU A 348 2.35 -0.82 -23.66
N ARG A 349 1.17 -1.30 -23.27
CA ARG A 349 -0.10 -1.14 -24.02
C ARG A 349 -0.57 0.31 -24.10
N TYR A 350 -0.37 1.09 -23.04
CA TYR A 350 -0.87 2.46 -22.93
C TYR A 350 0.23 3.53 -23.06
N LYS A 351 1.49 3.19 -23.39
CA LYS A 351 2.64 4.11 -23.49
C LYS A 351 2.48 5.34 -24.39
N HIS A 352 1.48 5.34 -25.28
CA HIS A 352 1.15 6.47 -26.15
C HIS A 352 0.04 7.38 -25.58
N LYS A 353 -0.51 7.05 -24.41
CA LYS A 353 -1.36 7.91 -23.58
C LYS A 353 -0.51 8.55 -22.47
N LYS A 354 -1.08 9.51 -21.73
CA LYS A 354 -0.45 10.18 -20.58
C LYS A 354 -0.41 9.25 -19.35
N VAL A 355 0.45 8.22 -19.40
CA VAL A 355 0.55 7.20 -18.34
C VAL A 355 1.99 6.99 -17.85
N PHE A 356 2.13 6.54 -16.62
CA PHE A 356 3.37 5.96 -16.10
C PHE A 356 3.04 4.92 -15.01
N ASN A 357 3.99 4.09 -14.62
CA ASN A 357 3.89 3.22 -13.44
C ASN A 357 5.02 3.53 -12.47
N ASP A 358 4.68 3.79 -11.20
CA ASP A 358 5.67 4.22 -10.20
C ASP A 358 6.56 3.07 -9.73
N ASP A 359 6.02 1.84 -9.65
CA ASP A 359 6.78 0.63 -9.28
C ASP A 359 7.91 0.30 -10.27
N ILE A 360 7.77 0.71 -11.53
CA ILE A 360 8.73 0.47 -12.62
C ILE A 360 9.59 1.73 -12.85
N GLN A 361 8.96 2.89 -13.07
CA GLN A 361 9.63 4.11 -13.56
C GLN A 361 9.98 5.09 -12.44
N GLY A 362 9.12 5.24 -11.42
CA GLY A 362 9.41 6.10 -10.26
C GLY A 362 10.49 5.49 -9.37
N THR A 363 10.35 4.20 -9.07
CA THR A 363 11.34 3.38 -8.36
C THR A 363 12.68 3.35 -9.12
N GLY A 364 12.64 3.20 -10.45
CA GLY A 364 13.83 3.33 -11.30
C GLY A 364 14.48 4.72 -11.24
N ALA A 365 13.69 5.79 -11.23
CA ALA A 365 14.21 7.16 -11.18
C ALA A 365 14.91 7.49 -9.85
N VAL A 366 14.31 7.15 -8.70
CA VAL A 366 14.92 7.41 -7.39
C VAL A 366 16.18 6.55 -7.17
N ILE A 367 16.18 5.30 -7.62
CA ILE A 367 17.36 4.42 -7.50
C ILE A 367 18.46 4.87 -8.46
N LEU A 368 18.14 5.31 -9.68
CA LEU A 368 19.11 5.92 -10.58
C LEU A 368 19.76 7.16 -9.95
N ALA A 369 18.97 8.05 -9.33
CA ALA A 369 19.50 9.24 -8.65
C ALA A 369 20.47 8.86 -7.52
N GLY A 370 20.09 7.91 -6.66
CA GLY A 370 20.96 7.37 -5.62
C GLY A 370 22.21 6.69 -6.18
N TYR A 371 22.08 5.94 -7.28
CA TYR A 371 23.18 5.23 -7.93
C TYR A 371 24.21 6.18 -8.54
N ILE A 372 23.79 7.29 -9.17
CA ILE A 372 24.70 8.31 -9.70
C ILE A 372 25.59 8.86 -8.57
N GLY A 373 25.01 9.18 -7.41
CA GLY A 373 25.77 9.58 -6.23
C GLY A 373 26.70 8.49 -5.72
N ALA A 374 26.20 7.26 -5.61
CA ALA A 374 26.96 6.12 -5.11
C ALA A 374 28.16 5.74 -6.00
N VAL A 375 28.00 5.75 -7.32
CA VAL A 375 29.10 5.50 -8.28
C VAL A 375 30.21 6.53 -8.13
N ASN A 376 29.87 7.82 -8.04
CA ASN A 376 30.85 8.89 -7.85
C ASN A 376 31.64 8.75 -6.53
N LEU A 377 31.05 8.14 -5.51
CA LEU A 377 31.69 7.85 -4.21
C LEU A 377 32.38 6.47 -4.15
N SER A 378 32.17 5.60 -5.15
CA SER A 378 32.66 4.22 -5.15
C SER A 378 34.14 4.08 -5.50
N ASN A 379 34.74 5.09 -6.13
CA ASN A 379 36.07 5.04 -6.76
C ASN A 379 36.25 3.90 -7.79
N ILE A 380 35.15 3.39 -8.35
CA ILE A 380 35.12 2.36 -9.40
C ILE A 380 34.61 3.02 -10.69
N PRO A 381 35.39 2.99 -11.80
CA PRO A 381 34.96 3.47 -13.11
C PRO A 381 33.62 2.85 -13.54
N ILE A 382 32.78 3.57 -14.29
CA ILE A 382 31.43 3.09 -14.64
C ILE A 382 31.51 1.80 -15.47
N GLU A 383 32.50 1.70 -16.35
CA GLU A 383 32.84 0.53 -17.15
C GLU A 383 33.24 -0.71 -16.32
N ASP A 384 33.75 -0.54 -15.10
CA ASP A 384 34.16 -1.62 -14.18
C ASP A 384 33.00 -2.13 -13.29
N GLN A 385 31.87 -1.40 -13.24
CA GLN A 385 30.76 -1.72 -12.35
C GLN A 385 30.05 -3.02 -12.73
N LYS A 386 29.63 -3.79 -11.73
CA LYS A 386 28.81 -5.00 -11.89
C LYS A 386 27.69 -4.98 -10.85
N LEU A 387 26.45 -4.98 -11.33
CA LEU A 387 25.26 -4.80 -10.52
C LEU A 387 24.49 -6.12 -10.40
N VAL A 388 24.38 -6.64 -9.18
CA VAL A 388 23.52 -7.78 -8.85
C VAL A 388 22.21 -7.25 -8.27
N PHE A 389 21.10 -7.65 -8.89
CA PHE A 389 19.73 -7.35 -8.48
C PHE A 389 19.12 -8.60 -7.85
N MET A 390 18.95 -8.55 -6.53
CA MET A 390 18.18 -9.57 -5.82
C MET A 390 16.71 -9.20 -5.92
N GLY A 391 15.97 -9.93 -6.76
CA GLY A 391 14.59 -9.63 -7.14
C GLY A 391 14.46 -9.26 -8.63
N ALA A 392 13.86 -10.16 -9.42
CA ALA A 392 13.62 -9.97 -10.86
C ALA A 392 12.13 -9.71 -11.21
N GLY A 393 11.43 -8.94 -10.37
CA GLY A 393 10.03 -8.52 -10.59
C GLY A 393 9.91 -7.17 -11.33
N SER A 394 8.76 -6.48 -11.18
CA SER A 394 8.51 -5.17 -11.83
C SER A 394 9.59 -4.13 -11.52
N ALA A 395 9.83 -3.87 -10.24
CA ALA A 395 10.87 -2.96 -9.78
C ALA A 395 12.26 -3.41 -10.25
N GLY A 396 12.67 -4.65 -9.99
CA GLY A 396 13.99 -5.15 -10.38
C GLY A 396 14.33 -4.98 -11.86
N VAL A 397 13.40 -5.35 -12.75
CA VAL A 397 13.59 -5.18 -14.20
C VAL A 397 13.46 -3.71 -14.64
N GLY A 398 12.54 -2.94 -14.05
CA GLY A 398 12.36 -1.51 -14.35
C GLY A 398 13.61 -0.69 -14.01
N VAL A 399 14.12 -0.86 -12.80
CA VAL A 399 15.33 -0.23 -12.27
C VAL A 399 16.56 -0.62 -13.11
N ALA A 400 16.72 -1.90 -13.44
CA ALA A 400 17.81 -2.36 -14.29
C ALA A 400 17.74 -1.76 -15.71
N LYS A 401 16.54 -1.59 -16.29
CA LYS A 401 16.37 -0.89 -17.60
C LYS A 401 16.76 0.59 -17.53
N GLN A 402 16.33 1.29 -16.47
CA GLN A 402 16.60 2.72 -16.33
C GLN A 402 18.08 3.00 -16.01
N LEU A 403 18.72 2.12 -15.25
CA LEU A 403 20.17 2.13 -15.09
C LEU A 403 20.88 1.81 -16.41
N LEU A 404 20.44 0.81 -17.18
CA LEU A 404 21.01 0.54 -18.51
C LEU A 404 20.96 1.79 -19.42
N GLU A 405 19.87 2.55 -19.38
CA GLU A 405 19.78 3.82 -20.14
C GLU A 405 20.80 4.88 -19.66
N TYR A 406 21.09 4.93 -18.36
CA TYR A 406 22.17 5.78 -17.84
C TYR A 406 23.55 5.35 -18.38
N TYR A 407 23.82 4.05 -18.50
CA TYR A 407 25.07 3.56 -19.10
C TYR A 407 25.16 3.88 -20.60
N THR A 408 24.07 3.75 -21.36
CA THR A 408 24.09 4.08 -22.80
C THR A 408 24.23 5.58 -23.04
N ARG A 409 23.56 6.42 -22.24
CA ARG A 409 23.77 7.89 -22.22
C ARG A 409 25.20 8.30 -21.81
N ARG A 410 25.95 7.41 -21.17
CA ARG A 410 27.38 7.60 -20.81
C ARG A 410 28.35 7.09 -21.88
N GLY A 411 27.86 6.53 -22.99
CA GLY A 411 28.65 6.17 -24.17
C GLY A 411 28.84 4.68 -24.42
N LEU A 412 28.32 3.79 -23.55
CA LEU A 412 28.34 2.35 -23.82
C LEU A 412 27.26 1.98 -24.85
N THR A 413 27.49 0.94 -25.64
CA THR A 413 26.41 0.30 -26.40
C THR A 413 25.40 -0.39 -25.47
N GLU A 414 24.18 -0.65 -25.95
CA GLU A 414 23.18 -1.41 -25.18
C GLU A 414 23.73 -2.78 -24.73
N ALA A 415 24.53 -3.44 -25.57
CA ALA A 415 25.14 -4.74 -25.25
C ALA A 415 26.14 -4.63 -24.09
N GLU A 416 27.10 -3.70 -24.18
CA GLU A 416 28.11 -3.51 -23.12
C GLU A 416 27.49 -3.03 -21.81
N ALA A 417 26.47 -2.16 -21.88
CA ALA A 417 25.70 -1.71 -20.73
C ALA A 417 24.99 -2.90 -20.08
N LYS A 418 24.30 -3.72 -20.87
CA LYS A 418 23.59 -4.93 -20.44
C LYS A 418 24.48 -5.99 -19.79
N ASP A 419 25.75 -6.06 -20.17
CA ASP A 419 26.75 -6.93 -19.54
C ASP A 419 27.12 -6.52 -18.10
N LYS A 420 26.68 -5.36 -17.61
CA LYS A 420 26.84 -4.95 -16.21
C LYS A 420 25.74 -5.48 -15.29
N PHE A 421 24.65 -6.06 -15.82
CA PHE A 421 23.45 -6.41 -15.07
C PHE A 421 23.25 -7.92 -14.89
N TYR A 422 23.04 -8.33 -13.63
CA TYR A 422 22.81 -9.70 -13.21
C TYR A 422 21.56 -9.75 -12.31
N LEU A 423 20.48 -10.38 -12.77
CA LEU A 423 19.22 -10.48 -12.01
C LEU A 423 19.07 -11.86 -11.38
N VAL A 424 18.67 -11.90 -10.12
CA VAL A 424 18.46 -13.11 -9.32
C VAL A 424 16.98 -13.19 -8.93
N ASP A 425 16.37 -14.37 -9.09
CA ASP A 425 15.01 -14.65 -8.60
C ASP A 425 15.00 -15.84 -7.63
N THR A 426 13.81 -16.33 -7.28
CA THR A 426 13.63 -17.44 -6.34
C THR A 426 14.24 -18.78 -6.78
N LYS A 427 14.79 -18.87 -8.00
CA LYS A 427 15.53 -20.03 -8.52
C LYS A 427 17.02 -19.74 -8.77
N GLY A 428 17.52 -18.58 -8.31
CA GLY A 428 18.90 -18.14 -8.53
C GLY A 428 19.06 -17.17 -9.70
N LEU A 429 20.26 -17.10 -10.27
CA LEU A 429 20.59 -16.23 -11.40
C LEU A 429 19.65 -16.50 -12.58
N VAL A 430 19.21 -15.44 -13.26
CA VAL A 430 18.39 -15.55 -14.47
C VAL A 430 19.32 -15.73 -15.68
N THR A 431 19.39 -16.95 -16.20
CA THR A 431 20.17 -17.34 -17.39
C THR A 431 19.24 -17.86 -18.49
N LYS A 432 19.67 -17.83 -19.76
CA LYS A 432 18.88 -18.34 -20.91
C LYS A 432 18.80 -19.87 -20.94
N ASP A 433 19.76 -20.56 -20.33
CA ASP A 433 19.91 -22.01 -20.31
C ASP A 433 19.40 -22.67 -19.03
N ARG A 434 18.80 -21.90 -18.10
CA ARG A 434 18.28 -22.38 -16.80
C ARG A 434 17.25 -23.52 -16.86
N GLY A 435 16.70 -23.78 -18.05
CA GLY A 435 15.77 -24.87 -18.32
C GLY A 435 14.32 -24.63 -17.87
N ASP A 436 14.02 -23.51 -17.20
CA ASP A 436 12.67 -23.11 -16.83
C ASP A 436 12.06 -22.08 -17.78
N ARG A 437 10.72 -22.02 -17.85
CA ARG A 437 10.02 -20.99 -18.62
C ARG A 437 10.15 -19.64 -17.92
N LEU A 438 11.11 -18.84 -18.37
CA LEU A 438 11.24 -17.44 -17.95
C LEU A 438 10.04 -16.62 -18.40
N ALA A 439 9.49 -15.80 -17.49
CA ALA A 439 8.52 -14.76 -17.80
C ALA A 439 9.14 -13.71 -18.74
N GLU A 440 8.35 -13.14 -19.64
CA GLU A 440 8.85 -12.27 -20.74
C GLU A 440 9.71 -11.10 -20.24
N HIS A 441 9.32 -10.46 -19.13
CA HIS A 441 10.06 -9.35 -18.53
C HIS A 441 11.48 -9.73 -18.08
N LYS A 442 11.72 -10.98 -17.70
CA LYS A 442 13.03 -11.48 -17.26
C LYS A 442 13.98 -11.78 -18.43
N LYS A 443 13.43 -12.20 -19.58
CA LYS A 443 14.23 -12.60 -20.76
C LYS A 443 15.15 -11.50 -21.25
N PHE A 444 14.76 -10.23 -21.07
CA PHE A 444 15.59 -9.10 -21.49
C PHE A 444 16.97 -9.10 -20.81
N PHE A 445 17.07 -9.41 -19.52
CA PHE A 445 18.34 -9.46 -18.76
C PHE A 445 18.90 -10.87 -18.54
N ALA A 446 18.34 -11.90 -19.19
CA ALA A 446 18.82 -13.27 -19.02
C ALA A 446 20.26 -13.44 -19.51
N ARG A 447 21.16 -13.83 -18.59
CA ARG A 447 22.59 -14.10 -18.84
C ARG A 447 22.77 -15.28 -19.80
N HIS A 448 23.92 -15.35 -20.44
CA HIS A 448 24.30 -16.40 -21.40
C HIS A 448 25.80 -16.76 -21.37
N ASP A 449 26.53 -16.03 -20.52
CA ASP A 449 27.96 -16.06 -20.22
C ASP A 449 28.27 -16.94 -19.00
N ASN A 450 27.26 -17.62 -18.45
CA ASN A 450 27.33 -18.48 -17.26
C ASN A 450 28.11 -19.80 -17.45
N ALA A 451 28.72 -20.01 -18.63
CA ALA A 451 29.56 -21.18 -18.95
C ALA A 451 28.91 -22.54 -18.59
N GLY A 452 27.59 -22.68 -18.77
CA GLY A 452 26.81 -23.88 -18.44
C GLY A 452 26.55 -24.12 -16.95
N HIS A 453 27.00 -23.23 -16.07
CA HIS A 453 26.79 -23.32 -14.62
C HIS A 453 25.51 -22.56 -14.22
N GLN A 454 24.83 -23.04 -13.19
CA GLN A 454 23.62 -22.42 -12.63
C GLN A 454 23.86 -22.07 -11.16
N PHE A 455 23.78 -20.79 -10.84
CA PHE A 455 24.03 -20.25 -9.50
C PHE A 455 22.70 -20.05 -8.78
N LYS A 456 22.44 -20.81 -7.73
CA LYS A 456 21.15 -20.93 -7.04
C LYS A 456 21.04 -19.99 -5.84
N THR A 457 22.16 -19.72 -5.16
CA THR A 457 22.20 -18.83 -3.98
C THR A 457 22.75 -17.46 -4.33
N LEU A 458 22.49 -16.45 -3.48
CA LEU A 458 23.02 -15.11 -3.69
C LEU A 458 24.54 -15.10 -3.46
N GLU A 459 25.04 -15.92 -2.53
CA GLU A 459 26.45 -16.13 -2.25
C GLU A 459 27.19 -16.70 -3.47
N GLU A 460 26.66 -17.74 -4.12
CA GLU A 460 27.21 -18.30 -5.38
C GLU A 460 27.26 -17.23 -6.49
N VAL A 461 26.22 -16.39 -6.61
CA VAL A 461 26.18 -15.30 -7.59
C VAL A 461 27.22 -14.24 -7.28
N ILE A 462 27.38 -13.84 -6.01
CA ILE A 462 28.42 -12.87 -5.59
C ILE A 462 29.81 -13.44 -5.85
N GLU A 463 30.03 -14.73 -5.54
CA GLU A 463 31.30 -15.39 -5.78
C GLU A 463 31.66 -15.44 -7.27
N TYR A 464 30.71 -15.76 -8.14
CA TYR A 464 30.91 -15.82 -9.59
C TYR A 464 31.05 -14.43 -10.25
N VAL A 465 30.12 -13.51 -9.95
CA VAL A 465 30.07 -12.19 -10.61
C VAL A 465 31.18 -11.27 -10.11
N LYS A 466 31.54 -11.35 -8.82
CA LYS A 466 32.31 -10.32 -8.07
C LYS A 466 31.68 -8.93 -8.24
N PRO A 467 30.44 -8.71 -7.74
CA PRO A 467 29.71 -7.46 -7.93
C PRO A 467 30.34 -6.28 -7.21
N THR A 468 30.08 -5.09 -7.74
CA THR A 468 30.40 -3.80 -7.12
C THR A 468 29.18 -3.15 -6.48
N ALA A 469 27.99 -3.48 -6.97
CA ALA A 469 26.70 -3.05 -6.44
C ALA A 469 25.76 -4.24 -6.19
N LEU A 470 25.04 -4.20 -5.07
CA LEU A 470 23.99 -5.14 -4.71
C LEU A 470 22.69 -4.37 -4.40
N VAL A 471 21.63 -4.66 -5.15
CA VAL A 471 20.33 -3.97 -5.07
C VAL A 471 19.24 -4.98 -4.69
N GLY A 472 18.55 -4.73 -3.59
CA GLY A 472 17.50 -5.58 -3.01
C GLY A 472 16.11 -5.05 -3.33
N LEU A 473 15.32 -5.83 -4.06
CA LEU A 473 13.95 -5.53 -4.52
C LEU A 473 13.07 -6.79 -4.42
N THR A 474 13.19 -7.55 -3.32
CA THR A 474 12.56 -8.87 -3.12
C THR A 474 11.31 -8.92 -2.26
N ALA A 475 11.12 -7.96 -1.35
CA ALA A 475 10.25 -8.06 -0.18
C ALA A 475 10.54 -9.27 0.74
N THR A 476 11.81 -9.69 0.83
CA THR A 476 12.27 -10.78 1.70
C THR A 476 13.30 -10.27 2.70
N HIS A 477 12.89 -10.19 3.97
CA HIS A 477 13.77 -9.75 5.05
C HIS A 477 14.91 -10.74 5.32
N GLY A 478 16.09 -10.21 5.66
CA GLY A 478 17.26 -10.98 6.05
C GLY A 478 18.00 -11.67 4.90
N VAL A 479 17.64 -11.40 3.64
CA VAL A 479 18.31 -12.00 2.48
C VAL A 479 19.73 -11.43 2.25
N PHE A 480 20.01 -10.22 2.76
CA PHE A 480 21.35 -9.64 2.80
C PHE A 480 21.99 -9.94 4.16
N THR A 481 22.33 -11.21 4.35
CA THR A 481 23.03 -11.73 5.54
C THR A 481 24.41 -11.09 5.73
N GLU A 482 24.98 -11.22 6.93
CA GLU A 482 26.35 -10.75 7.20
C GLU A 482 27.37 -11.36 6.24
N SER A 483 27.22 -12.65 5.88
CA SER A 483 28.08 -13.32 4.88
C SER A 483 27.95 -12.70 3.49
N VAL A 484 26.73 -12.38 3.04
CA VAL A 484 26.47 -11.68 1.77
C VAL A 484 27.13 -10.31 1.74
N VAL A 485 26.97 -9.51 2.81
CA VAL A 485 27.57 -8.16 2.89
C VAL A 485 29.10 -8.22 2.94
N ARG A 486 29.68 -9.19 3.67
CA ARG A 486 31.13 -9.43 3.69
C ARG A 486 31.66 -9.90 2.32
N ALA A 487 30.93 -10.76 1.61
CA ALA A 487 31.31 -11.23 0.28
C ALA A 487 31.27 -10.11 -0.78
N LEU A 488 30.28 -9.21 -0.71
CA LEU A 488 30.24 -7.98 -1.52
C LEU A 488 31.45 -7.08 -1.23
N LYS A 489 31.76 -6.82 0.05
CA LYS A 489 32.92 -6.02 0.45
C LYS A 489 34.24 -6.63 -0.05
N ALA A 490 34.43 -7.94 0.12
CA ALA A 490 35.61 -8.65 -0.35
C ALA A 490 35.76 -8.62 -1.89
N SER A 491 34.65 -8.70 -2.62
CA SER A 491 34.65 -8.59 -4.08
C SER A 491 35.14 -7.21 -4.56
N VAL A 492 34.75 -6.14 -3.86
CA VAL A 492 35.20 -4.78 -4.17
C VAL A 492 36.65 -4.53 -3.75
N ASP A 493 37.05 -4.98 -2.56
CA ASP A 493 38.44 -4.83 -2.08
C ASP A 493 39.45 -5.51 -3.00
N ALA A 494 39.11 -6.69 -3.51
CA ALA A 494 39.93 -7.41 -4.49
C ALA A 494 40.09 -6.67 -5.83
N SER A 495 39.23 -5.69 -6.13
CA SER A 495 39.30 -4.88 -7.35
C SER A 495 40.18 -3.63 -7.22
N GLY A 496 40.59 -3.24 -6.01
CA GLY A 496 41.52 -2.12 -5.80
C GLY A 496 41.33 -1.37 -4.47
N ALA A 497 42.43 -0.82 -3.96
CA ALA A 497 42.43 -0.06 -2.70
C ALA A 497 41.58 1.22 -2.78
N GLY A 498 40.88 1.55 -1.70
CA GLY A 498 40.06 2.77 -1.60
C GLY A 498 38.71 2.72 -2.36
N ARG A 499 38.40 1.61 -3.04
CA ARG A 499 37.10 1.35 -3.65
C ARG A 499 36.04 1.03 -2.59
N ARG A 500 34.76 1.32 -2.88
CA ARG A 500 33.65 1.14 -1.93
C ARG A 500 32.47 0.39 -2.58
N PRO A 501 31.89 -0.62 -1.93
CA PRO A 501 30.70 -1.30 -2.43
C PRO A 501 29.46 -0.41 -2.34
N ILE A 502 28.53 -0.62 -3.27
CA ILE A 502 27.21 0.00 -3.27
C ILE A 502 26.20 -1.05 -2.78
N LEU A 503 25.46 -0.75 -1.71
CA LEU A 503 24.45 -1.66 -1.15
C LEU A 503 23.14 -0.90 -0.96
N PHE A 504 22.08 -1.38 -1.62
CA PHE A 504 20.75 -0.78 -1.58
C PHE A 504 19.70 -1.82 -1.12
N PRO A 505 19.36 -1.91 0.18
CA PRO A 505 18.24 -2.72 0.69
C PRO A 505 16.95 -1.90 0.63
N LEU A 506 16.14 -2.07 -0.42
CA LEU A 506 15.06 -1.12 -0.77
C LEU A 506 13.65 -1.67 -0.60
N SER A 507 13.50 -2.92 -0.16
CA SER A 507 12.19 -3.52 0.02
C SER A 507 11.38 -2.89 1.14
N ASN A 508 10.09 -2.63 0.85
CA ASN A 508 9.15 -1.98 1.76
C ASN A 508 8.00 -2.92 2.17
N PRO A 509 7.44 -2.78 3.39
CA PRO A 509 7.88 -1.91 4.50
C PRO A 509 9.19 -2.41 5.15
N LEU A 510 9.70 -1.72 6.18
CA LEU A 510 10.97 -2.06 6.88
C LEU A 510 11.06 -3.53 7.32
N THR A 511 9.94 -4.16 7.72
CA THR A 511 9.86 -5.58 8.09
C THR A 511 10.08 -6.55 6.91
N LYS A 512 10.27 -6.02 5.69
CA LYS A 512 10.57 -6.72 4.44
C LYS A 512 11.90 -6.28 3.81
N ALA A 513 12.60 -5.29 4.39
CA ALA A 513 13.89 -4.80 3.91
C ALA A 513 14.96 -5.90 4.01
N GLU A 514 15.81 -6.02 2.98
CA GLU A 514 16.78 -7.12 2.86
C GLU A 514 17.78 -7.22 4.02
N CYS A 515 18.15 -6.08 4.60
CA CYS A 515 18.91 -5.93 5.85
C CYS A 515 18.58 -4.58 6.52
N THR A 516 19.18 -4.32 7.69
CA THR A 516 19.08 -3.07 8.46
C THR A 516 20.44 -2.38 8.58
#